data_AF-A0A2T3A8A2-F1
#
_entry.id   AF-A0A2T3A8A2-F1
#
_cell.length_a   1.000
_cell.length_b   1.000
_cell.length_c   1.000
_cell.angle_alpha   90.00
_cell.angle_beta   90.00
_cell.angle_gamma   90.00
#
_symmetry.space_group_name_H-M   'P 1'
#
loop_
_entity.id
_entity.type
_entity.pdbx_description
1 polymer ?
#
loop_
_entity_poly.entity_id
_entity_poly.type
_entity_poly.pdbx_seq_one_letter_code
_entity_poly.pdbx_strand_id
1 'polypeptide(L)'
;FAVLSAIKKGERIFHYIFTITLLVGTIAYFAMASDLAWNVINQVNYANNGSRQIFFAKYVYWCVSFPAVVLALGLISGVSWATIFYGIFLAWTWILSYLFSAYTTSNYKWGFFAFGTFAWLLLAYETIFMSRRSIAARDLGNGVGMHHLGLSSWVNFLWLNYVIAYGISDGGNVIGVTPGFIYFGILDLLLVPIVAAAFMFLARRWDYGRMNIAFTQHGRVSYAPGNFPEKHTNSAPVGAPADGPVSDAPVAAPTVV
;
A
#
# COMPACT_ATOMS: atom_id res chain seq x y z
N PHE A 1 -9.63 -12.96 -12.80
CA PHE A 1 -10.02 -11.91 -13.77
C PHE A 1 -11.52 -11.58 -13.76
N ALA A 2 -12.44 -12.54 -13.60
CA ALA A 2 -13.88 -12.26 -13.55
C ALA A 2 -14.35 -11.40 -12.34
N VAL A 3 -13.61 -11.39 -11.23
CA VAL A 3 -13.92 -10.54 -10.05
C VAL A 3 -13.60 -9.05 -10.31
N LEU A 4 -12.79 -8.72 -11.33
CA LEU A 4 -12.36 -7.35 -11.64
C LEU A 4 -13.38 -6.56 -12.49
N SER A 5 -14.36 -7.22 -13.13
CA SER A 5 -15.25 -6.55 -14.10
C SER A 5 -16.47 -5.86 -13.47
N ALA A 6 -16.76 -6.09 -12.19
CA ALA A 6 -17.99 -5.60 -11.55
C ALA A 6 -17.85 -4.27 -10.79
N ILE A 7 -16.73 -3.55 -10.91
CA ILE A 7 -16.34 -2.50 -9.96
C ILE A 7 -16.16 -1.14 -10.66
N LYS A 8 -16.73 -0.07 -10.08
CA LYS A 8 -16.74 1.29 -10.63
C LYS A 8 -15.30 1.79 -10.82
N LYS A 9 -15.05 2.55 -11.89
CA LYS A 9 -13.70 2.91 -12.38
C LYS A 9 -12.79 3.63 -11.35
N GLY A 10 -13.35 4.25 -10.30
CA GLY A 10 -12.59 4.90 -9.21
C GLY A 10 -12.11 3.97 -8.06
N GLU A 11 -12.55 2.71 -8.03
CA GLU A 11 -12.38 1.82 -6.86
C GLU A 11 -11.25 0.78 -7.06
N ARG A 12 -10.48 0.92 -8.15
CA ARG A 12 -9.52 -0.11 -8.62
C ARG A 12 -8.13 0.00 -8.01
N ILE A 13 -7.79 1.09 -7.31
CA ILE A 13 -6.43 1.28 -6.80
C ILE A 13 -5.99 0.21 -5.81
N PHE A 14 -6.86 -0.16 -4.86
CA PHE A 14 -6.60 -1.25 -3.93
C PHE A 14 -6.48 -2.59 -4.66
N HIS A 15 -7.24 -2.78 -5.74
CA HIS A 15 -7.17 -4.00 -6.55
C HIS A 15 -5.83 -4.12 -7.24
N TYR A 16 -5.33 -3.04 -7.85
CA TYR A 16 -4.03 -3.04 -8.50
C TYR A 16 -2.89 -3.27 -7.50
N ILE A 17 -2.92 -2.59 -6.34
CA ILE A 17 -1.92 -2.77 -5.28
C ILE A 17 -1.86 -4.24 -4.85
N PHE A 18 -2.99 -4.82 -4.42
CA PHE A 18 -2.96 -6.20 -3.92
C PHE A 18 -2.75 -7.25 -5.02
N THR A 19 -3.22 -7.01 -6.25
CA THR A 19 -3.00 -7.94 -7.37
C THR A 19 -1.51 -8.02 -7.72
N ILE A 20 -0.82 -6.87 -7.81
CA ILE A 20 0.61 -6.87 -8.12
C ILE A 20 1.42 -7.49 -6.97
N THR A 21 1.06 -7.22 -5.72
CA THR A 21 1.70 -7.85 -4.55
C THR A 21 1.50 -9.36 -4.53
N LEU A 22 0.29 -9.86 -4.81
CA LEU A 22 0.00 -11.30 -4.87
C LEU A 22 0.73 -11.99 -6.03
N LEU A 23 0.87 -11.30 -7.18
CA LEU A 23 1.63 -11.81 -8.31
C LEU A 23 3.12 -11.95 -7.95
N VAL A 24 3.72 -10.91 -7.36
CA VAL A 24 5.12 -10.95 -6.89
C VAL A 24 5.30 -12.03 -5.81
N GLY A 25 4.33 -12.18 -4.90
CA GLY A 25 4.32 -13.27 -3.92
C GLY A 25 4.34 -14.64 -4.58
N THR A 26 3.49 -14.85 -5.59
CA THR A 26 3.45 -16.11 -6.34
C THR A 26 4.80 -16.43 -7.00
N ILE A 27 5.45 -15.43 -7.60
CA ILE A 27 6.77 -15.57 -8.22
C ILE A 27 7.84 -15.91 -7.16
N ALA A 28 7.85 -15.20 -6.02
CA ALA A 28 8.82 -15.43 -4.95
C ALA A 28 8.66 -16.82 -4.33
N TYR A 29 7.43 -17.24 -4.05
CA TYR A 29 7.14 -18.57 -3.52
C TYR A 29 7.43 -19.67 -4.54
N PHE A 30 7.19 -19.45 -5.82
CA PHE A 30 7.61 -20.37 -6.89
C PHE A 30 9.12 -20.54 -6.93
N ALA A 31 9.89 -19.46 -6.83
CA ALA A 31 11.34 -19.52 -6.77
C ALA A 31 11.83 -20.31 -5.54
N MET A 32 11.27 -20.03 -4.36
CA MET A 32 11.64 -20.75 -3.13
C MET A 32 11.23 -22.24 -3.18
N ALA A 33 10.06 -22.56 -3.74
CA ALA A 33 9.59 -23.93 -3.90
C ALA A 33 10.39 -24.73 -4.94
N SER A 34 10.95 -24.03 -5.94
CA SER A 34 11.86 -24.62 -6.95
C SER A 34 13.31 -24.74 -6.45
N ASP A 35 13.54 -24.53 -5.15
CA ASP A 35 14.86 -24.54 -4.52
C ASP A 35 15.85 -23.54 -5.15
N LEU A 36 15.34 -22.38 -5.56
CA LEU A 36 16.11 -21.26 -6.11
C LEU A 36 16.19 -20.09 -5.13
N ALA A 37 17.06 -19.12 -5.44
CA ALA A 37 17.17 -17.85 -4.72
C ALA A 37 17.50 -17.97 -3.22
N TRP A 38 18.45 -18.87 -2.92
CA TRP A 38 19.04 -19.03 -1.59
C TRP A 38 20.57 -19.00 -1.65
N ASN A 39 21.19 -18.65 -0.52
CA ASN A 39 22.62 -18.73 -0.29
C ASN A 39 22.91 -19.38 1.06
N VAL A 40 24.03 -20.08 1.19
CA VAL A 40 24.50 -20.61 2.47
C VAL A 40 25.42 -19.59 3.13
N ILE A 41 25.06 -19.16 4.33
CA ILE A 41 25.82 -18.18 5.11
C ILE A 41 26.30 -18.82 6.41
N ASN A 42 27.60 -18.69 6.70
CA ASN A 42 28.21 -19.20 7.92
C ASN A 42 27.74 -18.38 9.13
N GLN A 43 27.31 -19.05 10.20
CA GLN A 43 26.75 -18.38 11.37
C GLN A 43 27.68 -18.51 12.58
N VAL A 44 28.11 -17.39 13.16
CA VAL A 44 28.98 -17.38 14.35
C VAL A 44 28.29 -17.91 15.63
N ASN A 45 26.96 -17.84 15.72
CA ASN A 45 26.18 -18.28 16.89
C ASN A 45 25.71 -19.73 16.83
N TYR A 46 26.43 -20.58 16.10
CA TYR A 46 26.15 -22.00 16.05
C TYR A 46 27.08 -22.73 17.01
N ALA A 47 26.54 -23.57 17.88
CA ALA A 47 27.33 -24.35 18.85
C ALA A 47 28.43 -25.23 18.19
N ASN A 48 28.36 -25.45 16.87
CA ASN A 48 29.26 -26.31 16.08
C ASN A 48 29.72 -25.70 14.74
N ASN A 49 29.88 -24.37 14.58
CA ASN A 49 30.28 -23.75 13.30
C ASN A 49 29.36 -24.12 12.11
N GLY A 50 28.04 -24.11 12.31
CA GLY A 50 27.06 -24.44 11.29
C GLY A 50 26.85 -23.33 10.27
N SER A 51 26.62 -23.75 9.02
CA SER A 51 26.17 -22.88 7.95
C SER A 51 24.64 -22.96 7.82
N ARG A 52 24.00 -21.85 7.43
CA ARG A 52 22.54 -21.77 7.31
C ARG A 52 22.14 -21.35 5.90
N GLN A 53 21.19 -22.07 5.34
CA GLN A 53 20.55 -21.69 4.08
C GLN A 53 19.59 -20.52 4.33
N ILE A 54 19.85 -19.41 3.64
CA ILE A 54 19.06 -18.18 3.71
C ILE A 54 18.47 -17.94 2.34
N PHE A 55 17.14 -18.00 2.26
CA PHE A 55 16.41 -17.69 1.06
C PHE A 55 16.18 -16.19 1.01
N PHE A 56 16.90 -15.51 0.12
CA PHE A 56 16.79 -14.06 -0.01
C PHE A 56 15.51 -13.64 -0.75
N ALA A 57 14.89 -14.56 -1.51
CA ALA A 57 13.63 -14.33 -2.21
C ALA A 57 12.51 -13.79 -1.31
N LYS A 58 12.40 -14.25 -0.06
CA LYS A 58 11.39 -13.72 0.88
C LYS A 58 11.60 -12.24 1.20
N TYR A 59 12.84 -11.79 1.33
CA TYR A 59 13.15 -10.37 1.57
C TYR A 59 12.83 -9.53 0.35
N VAL A 60 13.11 -10.04 -0.86
CA VAL A 60 12.73 -9.39 -2.12
C VAL A 60 11.20 -9.26 -2.22
N TYR A 61 10.46 -10.29 -1.81
CA TYR A 61 9.00 -10.21 -1.71
C TYR A 61 8.55 -9.14 -0.71
N TRP A 62 9.15 -9.10 0.49
CA TRP A 62 8.83 -8.12 1.52
C TRP A 62 9.08 -6.68 1.06
N CYS A 63 10.11 -6.44 0.24
CA CYS A 63 10.38 -5.13 -0.38
C CYS A 63 9.20 -4.59 -1.22
N VAL A 64 8.30 -5.47 -1.67
CA VAL A 64 7.08 -5.09 -2.39
C VAL A 64 5.86 -5.18 -1.48
N SER A 65 5.74 -6.24 -0.68
CA SER A 65 4.52 -6.49 0.09
C SER A 65 4.33 -5.53 1.27
N PHE A 66 5.38 -5.21 2.02
CA PHE A 66 5.22 -4.32 3.18
C PHE A 66 4.91 -2.89 2.74
N PRO A 67 5.61 -2.29 1.76
CA PRO A 67 5.22 -0.98 1.22
C PRO A 67 3.81 -0.96 0.62
N ALA A 68 3.37 -2.06 -0.02
CA ALA A 68 2.01 -2.15 -0.56
C ALA A 68 0.94 -2.11 0.56
N VAL A 69 1.18 -2.81 1.68
CA VAL A 69 0.29 -2.78 2.85
C VAL A 69 0.30 -1.40 3.51
N VAL A 70 1.48 -0.77 3.67
CA VAL A 70 1.61 0.60 4.19
C VAL A 70 0.85 1.58 3.31
N LEU A 71 1.00 1.48 1.98
CA LEU A 71 0.28 2.31 1.02
C LEU A 71 -1.24 2.12 1.15
N ALA A 72 -1.72 0.89 1.26
CA ALA A 72 -3.14 0.61 1.43
C ALA A 72 -3.71 1.22 2.73
N LEU A 73 -2.99 1.06 3.85
CA LEU A 73 -3.34 1.66 5.16
C LEU A 73 -3.24 3.19 5.17
N GLY A 74 -2.28 3.76 4.43
CA GLY A 74 -2.11 5.19 4.28
C GLY A 74 -3.22 5.84 3.44
N LEU A 75 -3.68 5.13 2.39
CA LEU A 75 -4.77 5.60 1.54
C LEU A 75 -6.12 5.61 2.28
N ILE A 76 -6.45 4.56 3.03
CA ILE A 76 -7.70 4.50 3.83
C ILE A 76 -7.71 5.53 4.96
N SER A 77 -6.57 5.77 5.63
CA SER A 77 -6.49 6.74 6.73
C SER A 77 -6.47 8.21 6.28
N GLY A 78 -6.37 8.44 4.98
CA GLY A 78 -6.33 9.79 4.42
C GLY A 78 -5.11 10.60 4.86
N VAL A 79 -4.03 9.96 5.33
CA VAL A 79 -2.80 10.67 5.73
C VAL A 79 -2.13 11.35 4.53
N SER A 80 -1.24 12.31 4.80
CA SER A 80 -0.53 13.04 3.76
C SER A 80 0.37 12.12 2.92
N TRP A 81 0.64 12.46 1.66
CA TRP A 81 1.57 11.68 0.83
C TRP A 81 2.97 11.59 1.44
N ALA A 82 3.45 12.66 2.07
CA ALA A 82 4.74 12.66 2.77
C ALA A 82 4.77 11.61 3.89
N THR A 83 3.67 11.46 4.64
CA THR A 83 3.53 10.43 5.66
C THR A 83 3.56 9.03 5.04
N ILE A 84 2.82 8.79 3.97
CA ILE A 84 2.83 7.50 3.26
C ILE A 84 4.24 7.15 2.77
N PHE A 85 4.94 8.10 2.13
CA PHE A 85 6.31 7.87 1.67
C PHE A 85 7.26 7.59 2.83
N TYR A 86 7.14 8.35 3.93
CA TYR A 86 7.90 8.09 5.14
C TYR A 86 7.70 6.67 5.65
N GLY A 87 6.46 6.18 5.73
CA GLY A 87 6.16 4.80 6.10
C GLY A 87 6.75 3.76 5.13
N ILE A 88 6.76 4.04 3.82
CA ILE A 88 7.39 3.17 2.82
C ILE A 88 8.92 3.10 3.04
N PHE A 89 9.57 4.24 3.27
CA PHE A 89 11.02 4.28 3.55
C PHE A 89 11.37 3.59 4.87
N LEU A 90 10.51 3.69 5.89
CA LEU A 90 10.66 2.92 7.13
C LEU A 90 10.53 1.41 6.88
N ALA A 91 9.56 0.98 6.07
CA ALA A 91 9.40 -0.42 5.71
C ALA A 91 10.64 -0.96 4.97
N TRP A 92 11.19 -0.21 4.01
CA TRP A 92 12.45 -0.59 3.36
C TRP A 92 13.63 -0.62 4.31
N THR A 93 13.76 0.37 5.19
CA THR A 93 14.82 0.40 6.20
C THR A 93 14.77 -0.86 7.07
N TRP A 94 13.57 -1.27 7.49
CA TRP A 94 13.35 -2.49 8.25
C TRP A 94 13.79 -3.75 7.48
N ILE A 95 13.27 -3.94 6.26
CA ILE A 95 13.55 -5.14 5.45
C ILE A 95 15.03 -5.24 5.08
N LEU A 96 15.63 -4.14 4.63
CA LEU A 96 17.03 -4.11 4.23
C LEU A 96 17.96 -4.34 5.43
N SER A 97 17.63 -3.79 6.60
CA SER A 97 18.39 -4.06 7.83
C SER A 97 18.33 -5.56 8.19
N TYR A 98 17.17 -6.20 8.04
CA TYR A 98 17.04 -7.63 8.31
C TYR A 98 17.77 -8.48 7.25
N LEU A 99 17.78 -8.05 5.99
CA LEU A 99 18.57 -8.70 4.95
C LEU A 99 20.08 -8.61 5.27
N PHE A 100 20.58 -7.43 5.64
CA PHE A 100 21.98 -7.25 6.03
C PHE A 100 22.33 -8.05 7.29
N SER A 101 21.42 -8.09 8.27
CA SER A 101 21.55 -8.93 9.45
C SER A 101 21.68 -10.41 9.08
N ALA A 102 20.86 -10.91 8.16
CA ALA A 102 20.85 -12.31 7.75
C ALA A 102 22.16 -12.73 7.07
N TYR A 103 22.75 -11.83 6.28
CA TYR A 103 24.04 -12.06 5.58
C TYR A 103 25.27 -11.78 6.46
N THR A 104 25.08 -11.21 7.66
CA THR A 104 26.20 -10.93 8.57
C THR A 104 26.59 -12.18 9.34
N THR A 105 27.81 -12.65 9.13
CA THR A 105 28.35 -13.85 9.79
C THR A 105 28.63 -13.59 11.28
N SER A 106 29.04 -12.38 11.64
CA SER A 106 29.45 -11.97 13.00
C SER A 106 28.29 -11.57 13.93
N ASN A 107 28.59 -11.31 15.20
CA ASN A 107 27.62 -10.82 16.19
C ASN A 107 27.04 -9.42 15.89
N TYR A 108 27.65 -8.68 14.96
CA TYR A 108 27.13 -7.39 14.50
C TYR A 108 25.74 -7.50 13.83
N LYS A 109 25.30 -8.72 13.46
CA LYS A 109 23.95 -8.97 12.94
C LYS A 109 22.84 -8.43 13.84
N TRP A 110 23.06 -8.44 15.16
CA TRP A 110 22.07 -7.95 16.14
C TRP A 110 21.92 -6.43 16.12
N GLY A 111 22.97 -5.70 15.72
CA GLY A 111 22.88 -4.25 15.51
C GLY A 111 21.94 -3.92 14.36
N PHE A 112 22.10 -4.60 13.22
CA PHE A 112 21.18 -4.47 12.09
C PHE A 112 19.74 -4.88 12.45
N PHE A 113 19.59 -5.95 13.24
CA PHE A 113 18.28 -6.34 13.77
C PHE A 113 17.66 -5.24 14.64
N ALA A 114 18.43 -4.60 15.52
CA ALA A 114 17.93 -3.51 16.36
C ALA A 114 17.51 -2.28 15.53
N PHE A 115 18.33 -1.85 14.56
CA PHE A 115 17.98 -0.75 13.66
C PHE A 115 16.72 -1.04 12.85
N GLY A 116 16.59 -2.25 12.29
CA GLY A 116 15.39 -2.65 11.56
C GLY A 116 14.15 -2.71 12.45
N THR A 117 14.27 -3.27 13.65
CA THR A 117 13.16 -3.35 14.62
C THR A 117 12.74 -1.97 15.11
N PHE A 118 13.68 -1.04 15.27
CA PHE A 118 13.37 0.35 15.59
C PHE A 118 12.61 1.05 14.45
N ALA A 119 13.01 0.83 13.20
CA ALA A 119 12.26 1.33 12.04
C ALA A 119 10.83 0.78 12.00
N TRP A 120 10.63 -0.50 12.36
CA TRP A 120 9.30 -1.07 12.52
C TRP A 120 8.49 -0.41 13.66
N LEU A 121 9.09 -0.10 14.81
CA LEU A 121 8.39 0.60 15.90
C LEU A 121 7.90 1.99 15.47
N LEU A 122 8.71 2.72 14.69
CA LEU A 122 8.29 3.99 14.10
C LEU A 122 7.13 3.80 13.11
N LEU A 123 7.18 2.76 12.29
CA LEU A 123 6.11 2.42 11.35
C LEU A 123 4.81 2.03 12.08
N ALA A 124 4.92 1.26 13.16
CA ALA A 124 3.80 0.90 14.02
C ALA A 124 3.17 2.13 14.67
N TYR A 125 4.00 3.06 15.15
CA TYR A 125 3.55 4.33 15.70
C TYR A 125 2.78 5.17 14.66
N GLU A 126 3.32 5.28 13.44
CA GLU A 126 2.67 6.01 12.35
C GLU A 126 1.31 5.40 11.94
N THR A 127 1.29 4.09 11.69
CA THR A 127 0.10 3.37 11.21
C THR A 127 -1.04 3.33 12.24
N ILE A 128 -0.74 3.41 13.53
CA ILE A 128 -1.74 3.43 14.61
C ILE A 128 -2.09 4.86 15.00
N PHE A 129 -1.13 5.70 15.40
CA PHE A 129 -1.42 7.00 16.01
C PHE A 129 -1.62 8.11 14.98
N MET A 130 -0.69 8.25 14.03
CA MET A 130 -0.75 9.32 13.03
C MET A 130 -1.97 9.15 12.12
N SER A 131 -2.25 7.90 11.74
CA SER A 131 -3.41 7.54 10.94
C SER A 131 -4.74 7.84 11.65
N ARG A 132 -4.84 7.56 12.97
CA ARG A 132 -6.03 7.89 13.76
C ARG A 132 -6.26 9.39 13.85
N ARG A 133 -5.20 10.18 14.06
CA ARG A 133 -5.29 11.65 14.12
C ARG A 133 -5.79 12.22 12.79
N SER A 134 -5.31 11.68 11.67
CA SER A 134 -5.78 12.08 10.33
C SER A 134 -7.25 11.76 10.12
N ILE A 135 -7.70 10.55 10.48
CA ILE A 135 -9.11 10.14 10.33
C ILE A 135 -10.04 11.02 11.19
N ALA A 136 -9.67 11.28 12.44
CA ALA A 136 -10.46 12.12 13.34
C ALA A 136 -10.56 13.58 12.86
N ALA A 137 -9.48 14.11 12.26
CA ALA A 137 -9.45 15.48 11.76
C ALA A 137 -10.26 15.70 10.47
N ARG A 138 -10.46 14.64 9.67
CA ARG A 138 -11.00 14.76 8.31
C ARG A 138 -12.44 14.22 8.17
N ASP A 139 -13.01 13.68 9.24
CA ASP A 139 -14.37 13.11 9.28
C ASP A 139 -14.71 12.25 8.04
N LEU A 140 -13.88 11.22 7.79
CA LEU A 140 -13.96 10.34 6.61
C LEU A 140 -15.27 9.52 6.52
N GLY A 141 -16.21 9.71 7.44
CA GLY A 141 -17.48 9.03 7.50
C GLY A 141 -17.58 7.98 8.62
N ASN A 142 -18.82 7.65 8.95
CA ASN A 142 -19.15 6.72 10.03
C ASN A 142 -18.52 5.34 9.78
N GLY A 143 -17.62 4.92 10.67
CA GLY A 143 -17.05 3.57 10.69
C GLY A 143 -15.65 3.41 10.08
N VAL A 144 -15.16 4.35 9.25
CA VAL A 144 -13.81 4.25 8.63
C VAL A 144 -12.71 4.18 9.71
N GLY A 145 -12.85 4.92 10.80
CA GLY A 145 -11.91 4.87 11.92
C GLY A 145 -11.83 3.49 12.59
N MET A 146 -12.96 2.80 12.74
CA MET A 146 -13.00 1.45 13.31
C MET A 146 -12.40 0.42 12.34
N HIS A 147 -12.71 0.55 11.05
CA HIS A 147 -12.14 -0.30 9.99
C HIS A 147 -10.62 -0.14 9.88
N HIS A 148 -10.11 1.09 9.89
CA HIS A 148 -8.68 1.36 9.90
C HIS A 148 -8.01 0.81 11.16
N LEU A 149 -8.61 1.03 12.33
CA LEU A 149 -8.05 0.51 13.58
C LEU A 149 -7.96 -1.02 13.55
N GLY A 150 -9.02 -1.72 13.14
CA GLY A 150 -9.01 -3.17 13.03
C GLY A 150 -7.93 -3.70 12.06
N LEU A 151 -7.83 -3.10 10.86
CA LEU A 151 -6.83 -3.47 9.86
C LEU A 151 -5.40 -3.15 10.32
N SER A 152 -5.16 -1.95 10.85
CA SER A 152 -3.86 -1.51 11.33
C SER A 152 -3.39 -2.34 12.53
N SER A 153 -4.29 -2.66 13.46
CA SER A 153 -3.98 -3.55 14.59
C SER A 153 -3.66 -4.97 14.13
N TRP A 154 -4.42 -5.52 13.18
CA TRP A 154 -4.13 -6.85 12.61
C TRP A 154 -2.76 -6.90 11.92
N VAL A 155 -2.46 -5.90 11.08
CA VAL A 155 -1.18 -5.80 10.38
C VAL A 155 -0.01 -5.65 11.36
N ASN A 156 -0.14 -4.78 12.37
CA ASN A 156 0.92 -4.60 13.37
C ASN A 156 1.14 -5.84 14.24
N PHE A 157 0.06 -6.57 14.58
CA PHE A 157 0.17 -7.85 15.26
C PHE A 157 0.95 -8.87 14.42
N LEU A 158 0.67 -8.96 13.12
CA LEU A 158 1.43 -9.82 12.21
C LEU A 158 2.89 -9.36 12.10
N TRP A 159 3.15 -8.06 11.93
CA TRP A 159 4.52 -7.53 11.86
C TRP A 159 5.34 -7.80 13.12
N LEU A 160 4.75 -7.72 14.31
CA LEU A 160 5.41 -8.16 15.54
C LEU A 160 5.82 -9.65 15.44
N ASN A 161 4.97 -10.50 14.89
CA ASN A 161 5.31 -11.89 14.65
C ASN A 161 6.43 -12.07 13.62
N TYR A 162 6.57 -11.18 12.61
CA TYR A 162 7.74 -11.20 11.71
C TYR A 162 9.04 -10.90 12.45
N VAL A 163 9.05 -9.93 13.38
CA VAL A 163 10.21 -9.62 14.22
C VAL A 163 10.61 -10.83 15.06
N ILE A 164 9.64 -11.49 15.70
CA ILE A 164 9.86 -12.68 16.52
C ILE A 164 10.37 -13.83 15.65
N ALA A 165 9.70 -14.11 14.52
CA ALA A 165 10.07 -15.16 13.58
C ALA A 165 11.50 -14.98 13.08
N TYR A 166 11.88 -13.75 12.71
CA TYR A 166 13.26 -13.43 12.32
C TYR A 166 14.25 -13.69 13.47
N GLY A 167 13.91 -13.23 14.68
CA GLY A 167 14.75 -13.38 15.86
C GLY A 167 15.05 -14.84 16.19
N ILE A 168 14.08 -15.74 16.06
CA ILE A 168 14.27 -17.18 16.33
C ILE A 168 14.80 -17.95 15.12
N SER A 169 14.60 -17.47 13.88
CA SER A 169 15.00 -18.17 12.66
C SER A 169 16.35 -17.72 12.13
N ASP A 170 16.42 -16.52 11.55
CA ASP A 170 17.52 -16.06 10.71
C ASP A 170 18.58 -15.35 11.55
N GLY A 171 18.18 -14.69 12.63
CA GLY A 171 19.10 -14.09 13.59
C GLY A 171 19.61 -15.08 14.62
N GLY A 172 18.69 -15.73 15.34
CA GLY A 172 18.99 -16.58 16.50
C GLY A 172 19.27 -18.05 16.19
N ASN A 173 18.97 -18.52 14.97
CA ASN A 173 19.21 -19.91 14.55
C ASN A 173 18.64 -20.99 15.50
N VAL A 174 17.56 -20.67 16.21
CA VAL A 174 16.89 -21.60 17.15
C VAL A 174 16.02 -22.58 16.38
N ILE A 175 15.33 -22.12 15.33
CA ILE A 175 14.51 -22.97 14.47
C ILE A 175 15.22 -23.30 13.16
N GLY A 176 15.04 -24.54 12.70
CA GLY A 176 15.55 -25.01 11.41
C GLY A 176 14.97 -24.26 10.22
N VAL A 177 15.55 -24.47 9.03
CA VAL A 177 15.13 -23.80 7.79
C VAL A 177 13.68 -24.13 7.44
N THR A 178 13.29 -25.41 7.45
CA THR A 178 11.93 -25.88 7.14
C THR A 178 10.84 -25.29 8.07
N PRO A 179 10.94 -25.37 9.41
CA PRO A 179 9.95 -24.75 10.28
C PRO A 179 9.95 -23.21 10.16
N GLY A 180 11.09 -22.59 9.89
CA GLY A 180 11.15 -21.16 9.57
C GLY A 180 10.36 -20.81 8.31
N PHE A 181 10.46 -21.63 7.27
CA PHE A 181 9.67 -21.49 6.05
C PHE A 181 8.17 -21.55 6.29
N ILE A 182 7.72 -22.54 7.07
CA ILE A 182 6.31 -22.71 7.40
C ILE A 182 5.81 -21.49 8.19
N TYR A 183 6.61 -20.99 9.14
CA TYR A 183 6.25 -19.79 9.92
C TYR A 183 6.07 -18.58 8.99
N PHE A 184 7.07 -18.20 8.21
CA PHE A 184 6.94 -17.04 7.30
C PHE A 184 5.86 -17.25 6.24
N GLY A 185 5.65 -18.49 5.77
CA GLY A 185 4.56 -18.86 4.88
C GLY A 185 3.18 -18.54 5.45
N ILE A 186 2.93 -18.95 6.69
CA ILE A 186 1.68 -18.63 7.39
C ILE A 186 1.54 -17.11 7.53
N LEU A 187 2.60 -16.40 7.95
CA LEU A 187 2.55 -14.96 8.10
C LEU A 187 2.25 -14.23 6.78
N ASP A 188 2.89 -14.62 5.68
CA ASP A 188 2.67 -14.01 4.37
C ASP A 188 1.23 -14.24 3.86
N LEU A 189 0.66 -15.44 4.11
CA LEU A 189 -0.74 -15.74 3.78
C LEU A 189 -1.74 -14.92 4.60
N LEU A 190 -1.45 -14.71 5.89
CA LEU A 190 -2.28 -13.89 6.77
C LEU A 190 -2.11 -12.39 6.47
N LEU A 191 -0.92 -11.96 6.04
CA LEU A 191 -0.58 -10.56 5.86
C LEU A 191 -1.08 -10.01 4.52
N VAL A 192 -0.96 -10.76 3.42
CA VAL A 192 -1.30 -10.23 2.09
C VAL A 192 -2.65 -10.73 1.59
N PRO A 193 -2.88 -12.03 1.34
CA PRO A 193 -4.19 -12.53 0.89
C PRO A 193 -5.36 -12.17 1.81
N ILE A 194 -5.24 -12.39 3.12
CA ILE A 194 -6.34 -12.12 4.07
C ILE A 194 -6.59 -10.62 4.21
N VAL A 195 -5.53 -9.82 4.33
CA VAL A 195 -5.68 -8.35 4.38
C VAL A 195 -6.25 -7.83 3.07
N ALA A 196 -5.80 -8.33 1.91
CA ALA A 196 -6.38 -7.98 0.61
C ALA A 196 -7.88 -8.29 0.59
N ALA A 197 -8.29 -9.50 0.98
CA ALA A 197 -9.69 -9.89 1.03
C ALA A 197 -10.51 -9.00 2.00
N ALA A 198 -9.96 -8.69 3.17
CA ALA A 198 -10.58 -7.80 4.15
C ALA A 198 -10.74 -6.37 3.59
N PHE A 199 -9.70 -5.84 2.94
CA PHE A 199 -9.75 -4.55 2.25
C PHE A 199 -10.81 -4.56 1.14
N MET A 200 -10.89 -5.60 0.32
CA MET A 200 -11.90 -5.73 -0.74
C MET A 200 -13.32 -5.78 -0.20
N PHE A 201 -13.53 -6.44 0.93
CA PHE A 201 -14.84 -6.52 1.57
C PHE A 201 -15.26 -5.20 2.21
N LEU A 202 -14.35 -4.53 2.93
CA LEU A 202 -14.60 -3.24 3.57
C LEU A 202 -14.70 -2.09 2.56
N ALA A 203 -13.93 -2.15 1.47
CA ALA A 203 -13.94 -1.18 0.36
C ALA A 203 -15.34 -0.93 -0.19
N ARG A 204 -16.21 -1.95 -0.22
CA ARG A 204 -17.60 -1.82 -0.68
C ARG A 204 -18.46 -0.90 0.19
N ARG A 205 -18.04 -0.62 1.42
CA ARG A 205 -18.76 0.20 2.41
C ARG A 205 -18.21 1.62 2.49
N TRP A 206 -17.11 1.92 1.82
CA TRP A 206 -16.47 3.23 1.94
C TRP A 206 -16.96 4.21 0.88
N ASP A 207 -17.19 5.46 1.29
CA ASP A 207 -17.50 6.56 0.39
C ASP A 207 -16.20 7.18 -0.15
N TYR A 208 -15.82 6.78 -1.35
CA TYR A 208 -14.61 7.26 -2.03
C TYR A 208 -14.62 8.76 -2.31
N GLY A 209 -15.80 9.39 -2.38
CA GLY A 209 -15.94 10.84 -2.54
C GLY A 209 -15.52 11.60 -1.29
N ARG A 210 -15.92 11.12 -0.11
CA ARG A 210 -15.54 11.72 1.20
C ARG A 210 -14.07 11.48 1.55
N MET A 211 -13.53 10.33 1.16
CA MET A 211 -12.10 10.03 1.34
C MET A 211 -11.19 10.77 0.34
N ASN A 212 -11.78 11.58 -0.55
CA ASN A 212 -11.14 12.30 -1.63
C ASN A 212 -10.31 11.39 -2.55
N ILE A 213 -10.59 10.07 -2.65
CA ILE A 213 -9.78 9.12 -3.45
C ILE A 213 -10.11 9.17 -4.96
N ALA A 214 -10.72 10.26 -5.42
CA ALA A 214 -10.91 10.59 -6.84
C ALA A 214 -9.59 10.98 -7.55
N PHE A 215 -8.48 10.38 -7.13
CA PHE A 215 -7.11 10.72 -7.55
C PHE A 215 -6.76 10.34 -8.98
N THR A 216 -7.60 9.56 -9.66
CA THR A 216 -7.29 9.15 -11.03
C THR A 216 -7.54 10.24 -12.07
N GLN A 217 -8.02 11.44 -11.67
CA GLN A 217 -8.16 12.58 -12.59
C GLN A 217 -7.39 13.85 -12.18
N HIS A 218 -7.24 14.23 -10.90
CA HIS A 218 -6.71 15.58 -10.57
C HIS A 218 -5.77 15.74 -9.34
N GLY A 219 -5.22 14.67 -8.76
CA GLY A 219 -4.26 14.80 -7.65
C GLY A 219 -4.84 15.37 -6.35
N ARG A 220 -4.12 15.25 -5.22
CA ARG A 220 -4.56 15.74 -3.88
C ARG A 220 -4.42 17.26 -3.81
N VAL A 221 -5.34 18.01 -4.39
CA VAL A 221 -5.57 19.41 -3.99
C VAL A 221 -6.71 19.38 -2.98
N SER A 222 -6.50 19.93 -1.78
CA SER A 222 -7.56 20.07 -0.78
C SER A 222 -8.64 20.98 -1.35
N TYR A 223 -9.79 20.41 -1.76
CA TYR A 223 -10.96 21.21 -2.06
C TYR A 223 -11.64 21.59 -0.75
N ALA A 224 -11.94 22.89 -0.61
CA ALA A 224 -12.82 23.38 0.44
C ALA A 224 -14.21 22.72 0.31
N PRO A 225 -14.95 22.50 1.42
CA PRO A 225 -16.28 21.92 1.36
C PRO A 225 -17.19 22.76 0.46
N GLY A 226 -17.68 22.19 -0.65
CA GLY A 226 -18.70 22.84 -1.50
C GLY A 226 -18.38 22.98 -2.98
N ASN A 227 -17.14 22.72 -3.45
CA ASN A 227 -16.83 22.76 -4.88
C ASN A 227 -16.55 21.36 -5.43
N PHE A 228 -17.60 20.68 -5.87
CA PHE A 228 -17.48 19.53 -6.75
C PHE A 228 -17.57 20.04 -8.19
N PRO A 229 -16.61 19.74 -9.09
CA PRO A 229 -16.81 20.00 -10.50
C PRO A 229 -17.90 19.04 -10.98
N GLU A 230 -19.10 19.57 -11.19
CA GLU A 230 -20.15 18.86 -11.89
C GLU A 230 -19.58 18.39 -13.23
N LYS A 231 -19.86 17.12 -13.52
CA LYS A 231 -19.66 16.49 -14.82
C LYS A 231 -20.05 17.48 -15.91
N HIS A 232 -19.08 18.03 -16.64
CA HIS A 232 -19.33 18.69 -17.91
C HIS A 232 -20.02 17.66 -18.81
N THR A 233 -21.36 17.72 -18.84
CA THR A 233 -22.14 17.14 -19.91
C THR A 233 -21.70 17.88 -21.16
N ASN A 234 -20.93 17.19 -22.00
CA ASN A 234 -20.75 17.59 -23.39
C ASN A 234 -22.13 17.63 -24.04
N SER A 235 -22.78 18.79 -23.98
CA SER A 235 -23.87 19.13 -24.88
C SER A 235 -23.19 19.47 -26.21
N ALA A 236 -23.17 18.50 -27.12
CA ALA A 236 -22.86 18.75 -28.52
C ALA A 236 -23.85 19.81 -29.08
N PRO A 237 -23.42 20.68 -30.01
CA PRO A 237 -24.28 21.73 -30.54
C PRO A 237 -25.38 21.10 -31.40
N VAL A 238 -26.63 21.25 -30.97
CA VAL A 238 -27.81 20.93 -31.80
C VAL A 238 -28.05 22.13 -32.71
N GLY A 239 -27.97 21.89 -34.01
CA GLY A 239 -28.06 22.90 -35.06
C GLY A 239 -29.43 23.58 -35.17
N ALA A 240 -29.42 24.73 -35.82
CA ALA A 240 -30.58 25.34 -36.44
C ALA A 240 -30.21 25.76 -37.88
N PRO A 241 -31.17 25.72 -38.83
CA PRO A 241 -30.88 25.52 -40.25
C PRO A 241 -30.63 26.81 -41.02
N ALA A 242 -29.94 26.66 -42.15
CA ALA A 242 -29.79 27.68 -43.18
C ALA A 242 -31.04 27.74 -44.06
N ASP A 243 -31.57 28.94 -44.27
CA ASP A 243 -32.27 29.36 -45.49
C ASP A 243 -32.24 30.91 -45.55
N GLY A 244 -31.71 31.47 -46.65
CA GLY A 244 -31.85 32.89 -47.01
C GLY A 244 -33.06 33.09 -47.95
N PRO A 245 -33.19 34.19 -48.74
CA PRO A 245 -32.26 35.33 -48.88
C PRO A 245 -32.91 36.74 -49.14
N VAL A 246 -32.04 37.77 -49.25
CA VAL A 246 -32.11 39.09 -49.95
C VAL A 246 -32.99 40.27 -49.44
N SER A 247 -32.33 41.45 -49.40
CA SER A 247 -32.76 42.81 -49.84
C SER A 247 -33.60 43.70 -48.90
N ASP A 248 -32.97 44.74 -48.32
CA ASP A 248 -33.09 46.13 -48.80
C ASP A 248 -32.37 47.16 -47.89
N ALA A 249 -31.62 48.06 -48.52
CA ALA A 249 -31.26 49.39 -48.03
C ALA A 249 -31.85 50.39 -49.06
N PRO A 250 -32.25 51.64 -48.74
CA PRO A 250 -31.27 52.68 -48.35
C PRO A 250 -31.75 53.86 -47.43
N VAL A 251 -30.76 54.54 -46.82
CA VAL A 251 -30.57 56.00 -46.64
C VAL A 251 -31.68 56.89 -46.04
N ALA A 252 -31.36 57.58 -44.91
CA ALA A 252 -31.27 59.07 -44.80
C ALA A 252 -30.96 59.56 -43.36
N ALA A 253 -30.01 60.49 -43.24
CA ALA A 253 -29.78 61.41 -42.11
C ALA A 253 -30.71 62.67 -42.24
N PRO A 254 -30.74 63.72 -41.38
CA PRO A 254 -29.74 64.16 -40.38
C PRO A 254 -30.26 64.88 -39.09
N THR A 255 -29.28 65.42 -38.32
CA THR A 255 -29.26 66.68 -37.51
C THR A 255 -29.79 66.79 -36.06
N VAL A 256 -28.82 67.11 -35.16
CA VAL A 256 -28.75 68.21 -34.16
C VAL A 256 -29.80 68.31 -33.04
N VAL A 257 -29.36 68.16 -31.78
CA VAL A 257 -29.13 69.23 -30.76
C VAL A 257 -28.03 68.75 -29.81
#